data_AF-R5KC10-F1
#
_entry.id   AF-R5KC10-F1
#
_cell.length_a   1.000
_cell.length_b   1.000
_cell.length_c   1.000
_cell.angle_alpha   90.00
_cell.angle_beta   90.00
_cell.angle_gamma   90.00
#
_symmetry.space_group_name_H-M   'P 1'
#
loop_
_entity.id
_entity.type
_entity.pdbx_description
1 polymer ?
#
loop_
_entity_poly.entity_id
_entity_poly.type
_entity_poly.pdbx_seq_one_letter_code
_entity_poly.pdbx_strand_id
1 'polypeptide(L)'
;MTLPALINDKQNKELEAGLKQAYSILQNSYNQMGYDEGQIINHENYKSWAFINSFKKYFKTRYTCADMKCATIKTNHYRTYNNKHMEESYLDDGQMQLTNGMFVMIENPYYVENLYITIDINGINKRPNKWGHDLFTFQVTNNGKLLPMGAKGSDYAPEEYCSDLNNTIYNGIACTYRALTEKDYFKNLPK
;
A
#
# COMPACT_ATOMS: atom_id res chain seq x y z
N MET A 1 -19.37 -9.34 -26.22
CA MET A 1 -18.30 -9.41 -25.20
C MET A 1 -17.34 -10.53 -25.61
N THR A 2 -16.03 -10.31 -25.52
CA THR A 2 -15.00 -11.32 -25.88
C THR A 2 -14.42 -11.96 -24.61
N LEU A 3 -13.89 -13.19 -24.71
CA LEU A 3 -13.30 -13.89 -23.57
C LEU A 3 -12.18 -13.08 -22.87
N PRO A 4 -11.28 -12.36 -23.58
CA PRO A 4 -10.31 -11.47 -22.95
C PRO A 4 -10.95 -10.31 -22.17
N ALA A 5 -12.05 -9.73 -22.68
CA ALA A 5 -12.76 -8.66 -21.99
C ALA A 5 -13.40 -9.17 -20.69
N LEU A 6 -13.98 -10.38 -20.70
CA LEU A 6 -14.58 -10.99 -19.52
C LEU A 6 -13.53 -11.32 -18.43
N ILE A 7 -12.34 -11.79 -18.84
CA ILE A 7 -11.23 -12.08 -17.92
C ILE A 7 -10.75 -10.77 -17.26
N ASN A 8 -10.55 -9.71 -18.04
CA ASN A 8 -10.15 -8.41 -17.50
C ASN A 8 -11.20 -7.84 -16.54
N ASP A 9 -12.49 -7.92 -16.90
CA ASP A 9 -13.58 -7.46 -16.02
C ASP A 9 -13.63 -8.23 -14.69
N LYS A 10 -13.36 -9.54 -14.74
CA LYS A 10 -13.27 -10.37 -13.53
C LYS A 10 -12.07 -9.95 -12.67
N GLN A 11 -10.89 -9.80 -13.27
CA GLN A 11 -9.69 -9.39 -12.55
C GLN A 11 -9.86 -8.01 -11.90
N ASN A 12 -10.45 -7.04 -12.61
CA ASN A 12 -10.71 -5.70 -12.10
C ASN A 12 -11.64 -5.72 -10.88
N LYS A 13 -12.68 -6.57 -10.90
CA LYS A 13 -13.57 -6.77 -9.74
C LYS A 13 -12.86 -7.44 -8.56
N GLU A 14 -11.96 -8.40 -8.83
CA GLU A 14 -11.15 -9.04 -7.79
C GLU A 14 -10.21 -8.02 -7.13
N LEU A 15 -9.58 -7.13 -7.90
CA LEU A 15 -8.75 -6.04 -7.38
C LEU A 15 -9.57 -5.05 -6.55
N GLU A 16 -10.73 -4.61 -7.04
CA GLU A 16 -11.61 -3.71 -6.31
C GLU A 16 -12.05 -4.31 -4.96
N ALA A 17 -12.46 -5.59 -4.96
CA ALA A 17 -12.83 -6.30 -3.75
C ALA A 17 -11.64 -6.48 -2.80
N GLY A 18 -10.46 -6.80 -3.34
CA GLY A 18 -9.21 -6.94 -2.59
C GLY A 18 -8.80 -5.64 -1.89
N LEU A 19 -8.92 -4.49 -2.58
CA LEU A 19 -8.63 -3.18 -1.98
C LEU A 19 -9.60 -2.86 -0.84
N LYS A 20 -10.90 -3.08 -1.01
CA LYS A 20 -11.90 -2.85 0.06
C LYS A 20 -11.63 -3.73 1.28
N GLN A 21 -11.25 -4.99 1.05
CA GLN A 21 -10.85 -5.89 2.12
C GLN A 21 -9.57 -5.41 2.83
N ALA A 22 -8.54 -5.03 2.07
CA ALA A 22 -7.28 -4.52 2.61
C ALA A 22 -7.49 -3.27 3.46
N TYR A 23 -8.29 -2.31 2.96
CA TYR A 23 -8.68 -1.11 3.70
C TYR A 23 -9.36 -1.45 5.03
N SER A 24 -10.30 -2.40 5.01
CA SER A 24 -11.05 -2.80 6.21
C SER A 24 -10.14 -3.48 7.24
N ILE A 25 -9.25 -4.37 6.80
CA ILE A 25 -8.26 -5.03 7.67
C ILE A 25 -7.34 -3.98 8.28
N LEU A 26 -6.76 -3.11 7.45
CA LEU A 26 -5.84 -2.06 7.89
C LEU A 26 -6.50 -1.13 8.91
N GLN A 27 -7.69 -0.62 8.62
CA GLN A 27 -8.39 0.31 9.50
C GLN A 27 -8.72 -0.33 10.85
N ASN A 28 -9.18 -1.58 10.85
CA ASN A 28 -9.49 -2.30 12.09
C ASN A 28 -8.23 -2.54 12.93
N SER A 29 -7.15 -3.03 12.31
CA SER A 29 -5.88 -3.28 12.99
C SER A 29 -5.25 -1.99 13.52
N TYR A 30 -5.30 -0.90 12.77
CA TYR A 30 -4.79 0.41 13.18
C TYR A 30 -5.59 1.00 14.35
N ASN A 31 -6.92 0.92 14.29
CA ASN A 31 -7.78 1.38 15.39
C ASN A 31 -7.56 0.55 16.66
N GLN A 32 -7.42 -0.77 16.52
CA GLN A 32 -7.12 -1.63 17.66
C GLN A 32 -5.77 -1.27 18.29
N MET A 33 -4.73 -1.04 17.48
CA MET A 33 -3.43 -0.59 17.97
C MET A 33 -3.52 0.72 18.74
N GLY A 34 -4.23 1.71 18.20
CA GLY A 34 -4.39 3.00 18.86
C GLY A 34 -5.13 2.87 20.20
N TYR A 35 -6.12 1.97 20.27
CA TYR A 35 -6.85 1.68 21.50
C TYR A 35 -5.98 0.95 22.54
N ASP A 36 -5.28 -0.10 22.14
CA ASP A 36 -4.51 -0.97 23.04
C ASP A 36 -3.24 -0.27 23.58
N GLU A 37 -2.58 0.59 22.78
CA GLU A 37 -1.35 1.28 23.19
C GLU A 37 -1.59 2.65 23.81
N GLY A 38 -2.78 3.24 23.63
CA GLY A 38 -3.18 4.49 24.27
C GLY A 38 -2.33 5.71 23.88
N GLN A 39 -1.60 5.63 22.75
CA GLN A 39 -0.75 6.71 22.23
C GLN A 39 -1.07 7.01 20.76
N ILE A 40 -0.72 8.21 20.32
CA ILE A 40 -0.85 8.60 18.92
C ILE A 40 0.12 7.77 18.09
N ILE A 41 -0.38 7.13 17.03
CA ILE A 41 0.46 6.40 16.09
C ILE A 41 1.08 7.40 15.12
N ASN A 42 2.36 7.72 15.29
CA ASN A 42 3.11 8.64 14.43
C ASN A 42 4.62 8.35 14.48
N HIS A 43 5.42 9.08 13.71
CA HIS A 43 6.89 8.98 13.72
C HIS A 43 7.53 9.28 15.09
N GLU A 44 6.96 10.22 15.87
CA GLU A 44 7.53 10.61 17.16
C GLU A 44 7.44 9.50 18.21
N ASN A 45 6.31 8.80 18.26
CA ASN A 45 6.04 7.75 19.26
C ASN A 45 6.56 6.37 18.82
N TYR A 46 6.83 6.18 17.53
CA TYR A 46 7.33 4.93 16.98
C TYR A 46 8.66 5.15 16.28
N LYS A 47 9.73 4.66 16.91
CA LYS A 47 11.09 4.74 16.39
C LYS A 47 11.17 4.24 14.96
N SER A 48 11.91 4.98 14.14
CA SER A 48 12.30 4.58 12.78
C SER A 48 12.80 3.15 12.72
N TRP A 49 12.44 2.45 11.64
CA TRP A 49 12.76 1.03 11.39
C TRP A 49 12.20 0.05 12.42
N ALA A 50 11.41 0.50 13.39
CA ALA A 50 10.90 -0.35 14.46
C ALA A 50 9.37 -0.44 14.49
N PHE A 51 8.64 0.40 13.72
CA PHE A 51 7.17 0.43 13.72
C PHE A 51 6.54 -0.96 13.50
N ILE A 52 7.09 -1.75 12.56
CA ILE A 52 6.59 -3.09 12.24
C ILE A 52 6.55 -4.03 13.45
N ASN A 53 7.41 -3.84 14.45
CA ASN A 53 7.45 -4.69 15.64
C ASN A 53 6.22 -4.55 16.54
N SER A 54 5.65 -3.35 16.60
CA SER A 54 4.37 -3.11 17.27
C SER A 54 3.21 -3.44 16.34
N PHE A 55 3.27 -2.93 15.10
CA PHE A 55 2.16 -3.00 14.16
C PHE A 55 1.75 -4.43 13.80
N LYS A 56 2.70 -5.36 13.64
CA LYS A 56 2.42 -6.76 13.28
C LYS A 56 1.52 -7.51 14.27
N LYS A 57 1.47 -7.09 15.54
CA LYS A 57 0.67 -7.76 16.59
C LYS A 57 -0.83 -7.72 16.31
N TYR A 58 -1.27 -6.74 15.52
CA TYR A 58 -2.67 -6.50 15.20
C TYR A 58 -3.11 -7.18 13.90
N PHE A 59 -2.27 -8.04 13.34
CA PHE A 59 -2.53 -8.78 12.11
C PHE A 59 -2.38 -10.28 12.31
N LYS A 60 -3.16 -11.06 11.55
CA LYS A 60 -2.93 -12.50 11.41
C LYS A 60 -1.86 -12.71 10.34
N THR A 61 -0.62 -12.88 10.76
CA THR A 61 0.53 -12.99 9.86
C THR A 61 0.97 -14.45 9.66
N ARG A 62 1.36 -14.79 8.43
CA ARG A 62 2.06 -16.04 8.12
C ARG A 62 3.55 -15.93 8.43
N TYR A 63 4.16 -14.79 8.09
CA TYR A 63 5.53 -14.43 8.47
C TYR A 63 5.70 -12.91 8.51
N THR A 64 6.71 -12.44 9.24
CA THR A 64 7.05 -11.02 9.44
C THR A 64 8.55 -10.84 9.47
N CYS A 65 9.08 -9.77 8.91
CA CYS A 65 10.48 -9.39 9.09
C CYS A 65 10.64 -7.87 9.19
N ALA A 66 11.73 -7.48 9.84
CA ALA A 66 12.13 -6.09 10.01
C ALA A 66 12.88 -5.53 8.79
N ASP A 67 13.33 -6.39 7.85
CA ASP A 67 14.19 -5.99 6.73
C ASP A 67 13.65 -6.56 5.39
N MET A 68 14.13 -5.98 4.28
CA MET A 68 13.87 -6.33 2.86
C MET A 68 14.10 -7.81 2.46
N LYS A 69 14.58 -8.67 3.38
CA LYS A 69 14.92 -10.08 3.13
C LYS A 69 13.76 -11.06 3.38
N CYS A 70 12.58 -10.58 3.80
CA CYS A 70 11.48 -11.43 4.28
C CYS A 70 10.80 -12.28 3.20
N ALA A 71 10.36 -11.59 2.17
CA ALA A 71 9.98 -12.15 0.90
C ALA A 71 10.98 -11.54 -0.08
N THR A 72 11.49 -12.30 -1.03
CA THR A 72 12.49 -11.81 -1.98
C THR A 72 11.86 -10.72 -2.88
N ILE A 73 11.65 -9.50 -2.38
CA ILE A 73 11.44 -8.31 -3.22
C ILE A 73 12.76 -8.13 -3.93
N LYS A 74 12.87 -8.78 -5.09
CA LYS A 74 13.99 -8.55 -6.00
C LYS A 74 13.88 -7.12 -6.46
N THR A 75 15.02 -6.51 -6.75
CA THR A 75 15.04 -5.22 -7.45
C THR A 75 14.14 -5.30 -8.68
N ASN A 76 13.26 -4.30 -8.86
CA ASN A 76 12.28 -4.22 -9.94
C ASN A 76 11.12 -5.23 -9.88
N HIS A 77 10.76 -5.69 -8.69
CA HIS A 77 9.61 -6.56 -8.50
C HIS A 77 8.29 -5.81 -8.72
N TYR A 78 8.21 -4.59 -8.21
CA TYR A 78 7.09 -3.67 -8.37
C TYR A 78 7.38 -2.62 -9.46
N ARG A 79 6.31 -2.06 -9.99
CA ARG A 79 6.33 -1.06 -11.07
C ARG A 79 5.39 0.09 -10.75
N THR A 80 5.66 1.26 -11.33
CA THR A 80 4.76 2.41 -11.23
C THR A 80 3.41 2.13 -11.91
N TYR A 81 2.44 3.02 -11.70
CA TYR A 81 1.10 2.96 -12.29
C TYR A 81 1.09 2.69 -13.80
N ASN A 82 2.02 3.31 -14.54
CA ASN A 82 2.21 3.14 -15.99
C ASN A 82 3.37 2.20 -16.37
N ASN A 83 3.69 1.24 -15.51
CA ASN A 83 4.64 0.14 -15.75
C ASN A 83 6.11 0.59 -15.96
N LYS A 84 6.54 1.66 -15.30
CA LYS A 84 7.94 2.13 -15.31
C LYS A 84 8.68 1.66 -14.04
N HIS A 85 9.98 1.96 -13.98
CA HIS A 85 10.78 1.75 -12.78
C HIS A 85 10.23 2.57 -11.61
N MET A 86 10.16 1.94 -10.44
CA MET A 86 9.54 2.48 -9.22
C MET A 86 10.60 2.63 -8.12
N GLU A 87 10.43 3.63 -7.25
CA GLU A 87 11.20 3.71 -6.00
C GLU A 87 10.73 2.63 -5.02
N GLU A 88 11.51 1.55 -4.91
CA GLU A 88 11.22 0.43 -4.01
C GLU A 88 11.75 0.66 -2.58
N SER A 89 12.56 1.70 -2.35
CA SER A 89 13.07 2.06 -1.01
C SER A 89 11.99 2.62 -0.07
N TYR A 90 10.72 2.69 -0.51
CA TYR A 90 9.57 3.02 0.35
C TYR A 90 8.86 1.77 0.89
N LEU A 91 9.47 0.60 0.75
CA LEU A 91 8.85 -0.70 1.01
C LEU A 91 9.75 -1.64 1.84
N ASP A 92 10.87 -1.15 2.36
CA ASP A 92 11.96 -1.97 2.92
C ASP A 92 12.13 -1.89 4.44
N ASP A 93 11.50 -0.91 5.11
CA ASP A 93 11.60 -0.69 6.57
C ASP A 93 10.74 -1.64 7.43
N GLY A 94 9.95 -2.51 6.79
CA GLY A 94 9.22 -3.57 7.47
C GLY A 94 8.24 -4.29 6.58
N GLN A 95 8.14 -5.62 6.72
CA GLN A 95 7.34 -6.44 5.81
C GLN A 95 6.62 -7.56 6.55
N MET A 96 5.39 -7.86 6.14
CA MET A 96 4.65 -9.03 6.62
C MET A 96 3.71 -9.59 5.57
N GLN A 97 3.63 -10.92 5.50
CA GLN A 97 2.58 -11.59 4.75
C GLN A 97 1.44 -11.97 5.69
N LEU A 98 0.22 -11.58 5.32
CA LEU A 98 -0.99 -11.95 6.03
C LEU A 98 -1.44 -13.37 5.68
N THR A 99 -2.21 -14.01 6.56
CA THR A 99 -2.72 -15.37 6.32
C THR A 99 -3.68 -15.47 5.14
N ASN A 100 -4.30 -14.35 4.74
CA ASN A 100 -5.15 -14.27 3.55
C ASN A 100 -4.35 -14.06 2.24
N GLY A 101 -3.01 -13.98 2.32
CA GLY A 101 -2.11 -13.86 1.17
C GLY A 101 -1.66 -12.45 0.84
N MET A 102 -2.31 -11.41 1.38
CA MET A 102 -1.91 -10.01 1.21
C MET A 102 -0.51 -9.77 1.78
N PHE A 103 0.21 -8.81 1.21
CA PHE A 103 1.56 -8.48 1.63
C PHE A 103 1.61 -6.99 2.03
N VAL A 104 2.03 -6.73 3.25
CA VAL A 104 2.10 -5.38 3.83
C VAL A 104 3.56 -4.98 3.96
N MET A 105 3.87 -3.77 3.51
CA MET A 105 5.19 -3.13 3.52
C MET A 105 5.08 -1.78 4.24
N ILE A 106 6.13 -1.43 4.96
CA ILE A 106 6.20 -0.22 5.79
C ILE A 106 7.37 0.63 5.29
N GLU A 107 7.13 1.94 5.20
CA GLU A 107 8.16 2.97 5.14
C GLU A 107 8.16 3.71 6.48
N ASN A 108 9.29 3.71 7.18
CA ASN A 108 9.45 4.41 8.45
C ASN A 108 10.92 4.82 8.66
N PRO A 109 11.45 5.75 7.84
CA PRO A 109 12.86 6.05 7.77
C PRO A 109 13.31 6.90 8.96
N TYR A 110 14.63 7.02 9.11
CA TYR A 110 15.24 7.79 10.20
C TYR A 110 15.24 9.32 9.99
N TYR A 111 15.50 9.77 8.76
CA TYR A 111 15.77 11.19 8.47
C TYR A 111 14.55 12.01 8.06
N VAL A 112 13.41 11.34 7.83
CA VAL A 112 12.17 11.97 7.37
C VAL A 112 11.03 11.43 8.23
N GLU A 113 10.10 12.29 8.61
CA GLU A 113 8.95 11.94 9.46
C GLU A 113 7.85 11.18 8.69
N ASN A 114 8.24 10.37 7.70
CA ASN A 114 7.31 9.59 6.90
C ASN A 114 6.92 8.31 7.66
N LEU A 115 5.62 8.01 7.64
CA LEU A 115 5.11 6.71 8.03
C LEU A 115 4.09 6.24 7.00
N TYR A 116 4.54 5.40 6.08
CA TYR A 116 3.67 4.85 5.02
C TYR A 116 3.44 3.37 5.23
N ILE A 117 2.23 2.95 4.90
CA ILE A 117 1.79 1.56 4.93
C ILE A 117 1.32 1.23 3.52
N THR A 118 2.07 0.38 2.83
CA THR A 118 1.74 -0.08 1.48
C THR A 118 1.28 -1.52 1.52
N ILE A 119 0.17 -1.83 0.84
CA ILE A 119 -0.41 -3.17 0.80
C ILE A 119 -0.48 -3.63 -0.65
N ASP A 120 0.16 -4.76 -0.94
CA ASP A 120 -0.17 -5.59 -2.09
C ASP A 120 -1.36 -6.48 -1.74
N ILE A 121 -2.49 -6.21 -2.41
CA ILE A 121 -3.80 -6.77 -2.09
C ILE A 121 -4.03 -8.18 -2.64
N ASN A 122 -3.24 -8.61 -3.62
CA ASN A 122 -3.34 -9.94 -4.22
C ASN A 122 -2.13 -10.85 -3.86
N GLY A 123 -1.10 -10.23 -3.28
CA GLY A 123 0.06 -10.85 -2.67
C GLY A 123 1.26 -10.92 -3.62
N ILE A 124 2.46 -10.75 -3.06
CA ILE A 124 3.74 -10.50 -3.77
C ILE A 124 4.02 -11.37 -5.02
N ASN A 125 3.51 -12.60 -5.08
CA ASN A 125 3.77 -13.52 -6.18
C ASN A 125 2.70 -13.46 -7.31
N LYS A 126 1.68 -12.63 -7.18
CA LYS A 126 0.62 -12.46 -8.19
C LYS A 126 0.82 -11.13 -8.91
N ARG A 127 0.57 -11.14 -10.21
CA ARG A 127 0.67 -9.95 -11.07
C ARG A 127 -0.62 -9.13 -10.99
N PRO A 128 -0.60 -7.82 -11.29
CA PRO A 128 0.47 -7.08 -11.96
C PRO A 128 1.72 -6.67 -11.15
N ASN A 129 1.67 -6.55 -9.82
CA ASN A 129 2.69 -5.88 -8.99
C ASN A 129 2.94 -4.43 -9.45
N LYS A 130 1.87 -3.65 -9.58
CA LYS A 130 1.90 -2.24 -10.02
C LYS A 130 1.21 -1.33 -9.00
N TRP A 131 1.86 -0.21 -8.69
CA TRP A 131 1.29 0.84 -7.83
C TRP A 131 0.00 1.39 -8.44
N GLY A 132 -1.07 1.43 -7.66
CA GLY A 132 -2.40 1.83 -8.11
C GLY A 132 -3.19 0.72 -8.83
N HIS A 133 -2.64 -0.48 -9.03
CA HIS A 133 -3.38 -1.62 -9.58
C HIS A 133 -3.70 -2.64 -8.50
N ASP A 134 -2.64 -3.16 -7.88
CA ASP A 134 -2.70 -4.12 -6.78
C ASP A 134 -1.81 -3.71 -5.59
N LEU A 135 -0.98 -2.69 -5.75
CA LEU A 135 -0.16 -2.11 -4.69
C LEU A 135 -0.74 -0.74 -4.31
N PHE A 136 -1.09 -0.53 -3.04
CA PHE A 136 -1.77 0.69 -2.56
C PHE A 136 -1.17 1.22 -1.26
N THR A 137 -0.99 2.53 -1.17
CA THR A 137 -0.30 3.20 -0.05
C THR A 137 -1.23 4.06 0.78
N PHE A 138 -1.03 4.01 2.10
CA PHE A 138 -1.67 4.82 3.11
C PHE A 138 -0.58 5.57 3.88
N GLN A 139 -0.92 6.77 4.34
CA GLN A 139 -0.05 7.58 5.18
C GLN A 139 -0.63 7.65 6.58
N VAL A 140 0.25 7.54 7.57
CA VAL A 140 -0.03 7.97 8.93
C VAL A 140 0.55 9.37 9.11
N THR A 141 -0.32 10.36 9.32
CA THR A 141 0.11 11.75 9.52
C THR A 141 0.73 11.96 10.91
N ASN A 142 1.42 13.08 11.12
CA ASN A 142 2.03 13.41 12.42
C ASN A 142 1.03 13.47 13.58
N ASN A 143 -0.25 13.79 13.30
CA ASN A 143 -1.32 13.75 14.30
C ASN A 143 -2.04 12.38 14.41
N GLY A 144 -1.48 11.33 13.79
CA GLY A 144 -1.95 9.96 13.86
C GLY A 144 -3.23 9.66 13.09
N LYS A 145 -3.51 10.40 12.01
CA LYS A 145 -4.58 10.03 11.09
C LYS A 145 -4.05 9.07 10.03
N LEU A 146 -4.73 7.95 9.86
CA LEU A 146 -4.53 7.06 8.73
C LEU A 146 -5.32 7.60 7.52
N LEU A 147 -4.62 8.02 6.48
CA LEU A 147 -5.20 8.55 5.26
C LEU A 147 -4.84 7.66 4.07
N PRO A 148 -5.78 7.37 3.13
CA PRO A 148 -5.39 6.85 1.84
C PRO A 148 -4.55 7.91 1.12
N MET A 149 -3.39 7.52 0.60
CA MET A 149 -2.54 8.45 -0.13
C MET A 149 -3.28 9.01 -1.35
N GLY A 150 -3.10 10.31 -1.62
CA GLY A 150 -3.90 11.07 -2.59
C GLY A 150 -5.11 11.78 -1.98
N ALA A 151 -5.47 11.50 -0.72
CA ALA A 151 -6.48 12.28 -0.02
C ALA A 151 -5.93 13.63 0.42
N LYS A 152 -6.83 14.60 0.63
CA LYS A 152 -6.47 15.91 1.19
C LYS A 152 -5.74 15.73 2.54
N GLY A 153 -4.53 16.28 2.64
CA GLY A 153 -3.69 16.20 3.83
C GLY A 153 -2.72 15.01 3.85
N SER A 154 -2.64 14.25 2.75
CA SER A 154 -1.54 13.31 2.50
C SER A 154 -0.42 13.96 1.66
N ASP A 155 0.76 13.36 1.66
CA ASP A 155 2.00 13.94 1.14
C ASP A 155 2.05 14.00 -0.40
N TYR A 156 1.36 13.09 -1.08
CA TYR A 156 1.37 12.98 -2.54
C TYR A 156 0.01 13.32 -3.14
N ALA A 157 -0.01 14.31 -4.05
CA ALA A 157 -1.22 14.74 -4.74
C ALA A 157 -1.59 13.79 -5.90
N PRO A 158 -2.87 13.40 -6.05
CA PRO A 158 -3.28 12.43 -7.07
C PRO A 158 -3.22 12.99 -8.50
N GLU A 159 -3.23 14.32 -8.68
CA GLU A 159 -3.08 14.97 -9.99
C GLU A 159 -1.70 14.69 -10.60
N GLU A 160 -0.67 14.62 -9.76
CA GLU A 160 0.70 14.38 -10.17
C GLU A 160 1.04 12.90 -10.09
N TYR A 161 0.70 12.24 -8.99
CA TYR A 161 1.20 10.90 -8.65
C TYR A 161 0.18 9.77 -8.87
N CYS A 162 -0.88 10.01 -9.64
CA CYS A 162 -1.77 8.98 -10.15
C CYS A 162 -2.18 9.29 -11.59
N SER A 163 -1.26 9.12 -12.54
CA SER A 163 -1.44 9.54 -13.93
C SER A 163 -0.73 8.61 -14.93
N ASP A 164 -1.39 8.30 -16.04
CA ASP A 164 -0.79 7.50 -17.12
C ASP A 164 0.40 8.22 -17.79
N LEU A 165 0.41 9.55 -17.72
CA LEU A 165 1.38 10.40 -18.41
C LEU A 165 2.63 10.70 -17.56
N ASN A 166 2.58 10.51 -16.25
CA ASN A 166 3.71 10.83 -15.37
C ASN A 166 4.73 9.69 -15.35
N ASN A 167 6.01 10.03 -15.57
CA ASN A 167 7.12 9.08 -15.59
C ASN A 167 7.99 9.11 -14.32
N THR A 168 7.57 9.84 -13.28
CA THR A 168 8.24 9.80 -11.98
C THR A 168 8.26 8.38 -11.40
N ILE A 169 9.34 8.04 -10.70
CA ILE A 169 9.52 6.76 -10.00
C ILE A 169 8.51 6.56 -8.84
N TYR A 170 7.80 7.62 -8.46
CA TYR A 170 6.74 7.60 -7.44
C TYR A 170 5.33 7.47 -8.06
N ASN A 171 5.18 7.36 -9.38
CA ASN A 171 3.87 7.37 -10.01
C ASN A 171 3.03 6.14 -9.57
N GLY A 172 1.84 6.42 -9.06
CA GLY A 172 0.91 5.45 -8.48
C GLY A 172 0.76 5.56 -6.96
N ILE A 173 1.69 6.21 -6.25
CA ILE A 173 1.63 6.34 -4.79
C ILE A 173 0.35 7.00 -4.30
N ALA A 174 -0.16 7.99 -5.03
CA ALA A 174 -1.38 8.72 -4.69
C ALA A 174 -2.67 8.10 -5.28
N CYS A 175 -2.59 6.92 -5.88
CA CYS A 175 -3.77 6.30 -6.51
C CYS A 175 -4.77 5.70 -5.51
N THR A 176 -4.37 5.46 -4.26
CA THR A 176 -5.22 4.79 -3.26
C THR A 176 -6.53 5.53 -3.03
N TYR A 177 -6.49 6.87 -2.90
CA TYR A 177 -7.71 7.65 -2.71
C TYR A 177 -8.68 7.50 -3.88
N ARG A 178 -8.20 7.69 -5.12
CA ARG A 178 -9.02 7.52 -6.33
C ARG A 178 -9.58 6.11 -6.44
N ALA A 179 -8.76 5.09 -6.19
CA ALA A 179 -9.17 3.69 -6.24
C ALA A 179 -10.28 3.35 -5.23
N LEU A 180 -10.32 4.03 -4.09
CA LEU A 180 -11.37 3.86 -3.08
C LEU A 180 -12.65 4.65 -3.40
N THR A 181 -12.56 5.80 -4.08
CA THR A 181 -13.68 6.73 -4.26
C THR A 181 -14.30 6.74 -5.65
N GLU A 182 -13.53 6.44 -6.70
CA GLU A 182 -13.99 6.50 -8.09
C GLU A 182 -14.57 5.15 -8.53
N LYS A 183 -15.86 5.14 -8.87
CA LYS A 183 -16.61 3.93 -9.22
C LYS A 183 -16.04 3.14 -10.40
N ASP A 184 -15.42 3.82 -11.35
CA ASP A 184 -14.91 3.21 -12.58
C ASP A 184 -13.37 3.14 -12.61
N TYR A 185 -12.70 3.41 -11.49
CA TYR A 185 -11.24 3.40 -11.40
C TYR A 185 -10.62 2.12 -11.99
N PHE A 186 -11.04 0.95 -11.49
CA PHE A 186 -10.49 -0.33 -11.92
C PHE A 186 -10.82 -0.67 -13.39
N LYS A 187 -11.85 -0.06 -13.98
CA LYS A 187 -12.16 -0.24 -15.42
C LYS A 187 -11.25 0.60 -16.31
N ASN A 188 -10.67 1.66 -15.76
CA ASN A 188 -9.86 2.65 -16.47
C ASN A 188 -8.36 2.53 -16.15
N LEU A 189 -7.92 1.39 -15.57
CA LEU A 189 -6.50 1.14 -15.34
C LEU A 189 -5.72 1.17 -16.67
N PRO A 190 -4.49 1.74 -16.67
CA PRO A 190 -3.62 1.68 -17.83
C PRO A 190 -3.24 0.24 -18.15
N LYS A 191 -3.04 -0.04 -19.44
CA LYS A 191 -2.67 -1.37 -19.92
C LYS A 191 -1.16 -1.58 -19.84
#